data_AF-A0A6V7MD02-F1
#
_entry.id   AF-A0A6V7MD02-F1
#
_cell.length_a   1.000
_cell.length_b   1.000
_cell.length_c   1.000
_cell.angle_alpha   90.00
_cell.angle_beta   90.00
_cell.angle_gamma   90.00
#
_symmetry.space_group_name_H-M   'P 1'
#
loop_
_entity.id
_entity.type
_entity.pdbx_description
1 polymer ?
#
loop_
_entity_poly.entity_id
_entity_poly.type
_entity_poly.pdbx_seq_one_letter_code
_entity_poly.pdbx_strand_id
1 'polypeptide(L)'
;DHGRYDGIQRVLFGSGLRFWLHKLLLLDSLSYLSHGQLSLSLNRMILVDVDDIFVGEKRTRLKKDDVLALLATQQRIQTMVPGFKFNLGFSGKYFHHGTSEENLGDDILLENVD
;
A
#
# COMPACT_ATOMS: atom_id res chain seq x y z
N ASP A 1 8.61 16.61 -22.88
CA ASP A 1 8.76 17.59 -23.97
C ASP A 1 7.50 17.57 -24.80
N HIS A 2 6.85 18.73 -24.95
CA HIS A 2 5.62 18.87 -25.71
C HIS A 2 5.84 19.02 -27.23
N GLY A 3 7.09 18.90 -27.71
CA GLY A 3 7.40 18.93 -29.14
C GLY A 3 7.25 20.32 -29.76
N ARG A 4 7.47 21.40 -28.99
CA ARG A 4 7.24 22.78 -29.49
C ARG A 4 8.16 23.19 -30.64
N TYR A 5 9.29 22.50 -30.82
CA TYR A 5 10.27 22.81 -31.86
C TYR A 5 10.05 22.02 -33.16
N ASP A 6 9.76 20.72 -33.07
CA ASP A 6 9.68 19.81 -34.22
C ASP A 6 8.35 19.04 -34.32
N GLY A 7 7.39 19.34 -33.45
CA GLY A 7 6.08 18.70 -33.41
C GLY A 7 6.06 17.32 -32.76
N ILE A 8 7.19 16.79 -32.26
CA ILE A 8 7.28 15.44 -31.71
C ILE A 8 7.23 15.49 -30.18
N GLN A 9 6.19 14.90 -29.58
CA GLN A 9 6.10 14.78 -28.12
C GLN A 9 7.02 13.68 -27.59
N ARG A 10 7.64 13.89 -26.43
CA ARG A 10 8.58 12.95 -25.81
C ARG A 10 8.43 12.90 -24.29
N VAL A 11 8.53 11.71 -23.73
CA VAL A 11 8.76 11.50 -22.29
C VAL A 11 10.23 11.09 -22.09
N LEU A 12 10.90 11.76 -21.16
CA LEU A 12 12.32 11.55 -20.90
C LEU A 12 12.50 10.83 -19.55
N PHE A 13 13.28 9.76 -19.54
CA PHE A 13 13.65 9.04 -18.33
C PHE A 13 15.10 9.37 -17.96
N GLY A 14 15.32 9.91 -16.76
CA GLY A 14 16.66 10.24 -16.27
C GLY A 14 17.52 9.02 -15.88
N SER A 15 16.98 7.82 -15.98
CA SER A 15 17.64 6.55 -15.65
C SER A 15 17.00 5.40 -16.42
N GLY A 16 17.67 4.25 -16.49
CA GLY A 16 17.20 3.08 -17.21
C GLY A 16 16.01 2.37 -16.55
N LEU A 17 15.48 1.35 -17.24
CA LEU A 17 14.30 0.57 -16.82
C LEU A 17 14.60 -0.54 -15.79
N ARG A 18 15.77 -0.51 -15.14
CA ARG A 18 16.14 -1.50 -14.11
C ARG A 18 15.24 -1.38 -12.88
N PHE A 19 14.92 -0.16 -12.49
CA PHE A 19 13.98 0.10 -11.40
C PHE A 19 12.55 -0.18 -11.86
N TRP A 20 11.81 -1.02 -11.12
CA TRP A 20 10.54 -1.56 -11.59
C TRP A 20 9.47 -0.48 -11.80
N LEU A 21 9.45 0.58 -11.00
CA LEU A 21 8.51 1.70 -11.18
C LEU A 21 8.70 2.41 -12.53
N HIS A 22 9.92 2.44 -13.08
CA HIS A 22 10.15 3.02 -14.41
C HIS A 22 9.46 2.23 -15.52
N LYS A 23 9.26 0.92 -15.33
CA LYS A 23 8.51 0.09 -16.29
C LYS A 23 7.03 0.47 -16.30
N LEU A 24 6.44 0.77 -15.14
CA LEU A 24 5.06 1.28 -15.08
C LEU A 24 4.94 2.65 -15.76
N LEU A 25 5.86 3.58 -15.45
CA LEU A 25 5.90 4.89 -16.10
C LEU A 25 6.11 4.79 -17.62
N LEU A 26 6.84 3.79 -18.10
CA LEU A 26 6.98 3.53 -19.54
C LEU A 26 5.65 3.13 -20.18
N LEU A 27 4.87 2.25 -19.54
CA LEU A 27 3.53 1.89 -20.03
C LEU A 27 2.60 3.10 -20.09
N ASP A 28 2.64 3.94 -19.05
CA ASP A 28 1.86 5.18 -19.00
C ASP A 28 2.32 6.16 -20.11
N SER A 29 3.63 6.22 -20.37
CA SER A 29 4.21 7.03 -21.46
C SER A 29 3.78 6.53 -22.84
N LEU A 30 3.71 5.22 -23.05
CA LEU A 30 3.21 4.63 -24.29
C LEU A 30 1.73 4.96 -24.50
N SER A 31 0.91 4.82 -23.46
CA SER A 31 -0.51 5.23 -23.49
C SER A 31 -0.65 6.71 -23.85
N TYR A 32 0.11 7.58 -23.17
CA TYR A 32 0.08 9.03 -23.39
C TYR A 32 0.54 9.43 -24.81
N LEU A 33 1.71 8.96 -25.26
CA LEU A 33 2.30 9.34 -26.55
C LEU A 33 1.58 8.73 -27.75
N SER A 34 0.88 7.60 -27.57
CA SER A 34 0.08 6.95 -28.62
C SER A 34 -1.36 7.44 -28.68
N HIS A 35 -1.74 8.46 -27.89
CA HIS A 35 -3.11 8.94 -27.79
C HIS A 35 -4.12 7.82 -27.51
N GLY A 36 -3.76 6.87 -26.67
CA GLY A 36 -4.64 5.76 -26.33
C GLY A 36 -4.40 4.48 -27.13
N GLN A 37 -3.82 4.54 -28.33
CA GLN A 37 -3.76 3.40 -29.26
C GLN A 37 -2.98 2.19 -28.75
N LEU A 38 -1.95 2.41 -27.92
CA LEU A 38 -1.15 1.36 -27.28
C LEU A 38 -1.43 1.25 -25.78
N SER A 39 -2.59 1.72 -25.32
CA SER A 39 -2.90 1.72 -23.89
C SER A 39 -3.22 0.33 -23.39
N LEU A 40 -2.53 -0.06 -22.33
CA LEU A 40 -2.98 -1.09 -21.43
C LEU A 40 -3.81 -0.46 -20.32
N SER A 41 -4.48 -1.29 -19.52
CA SER A 41 -5.15 -0.81 -18.31
C SER A 41 -4.17 -0.02 -17.43
N LEU A 42 -4.57 1.18 -17.04
CA LEU A 42 -3.83 2.03 -16.10
C LEU A 42 -4.24 1.75 -14.65
N ASN A 43 -5.12 0.77 -14.42
CA ASN A 43 -5.48 0.35 -13.07
C ASN A 43 -4.26 -0.27 -12.39
N ARG A 44 -3.98 0.19 -11.18
CA ARG A 44 -2.92 -0.33 -10.32
C ARG A 44 -3.56 -0.69 -8.99
N MET A 45 -3.24 -1.88 -8.50
CA MET A 45 -3.68 -2.35 -7.19
C MET A 45 -2.48 -2.42 -6.28
N ILE A 46 -2.66 -2.00 -5.03
CA ILE A 46 -1.68 -2.16 -3.97
C ILE A 46 -2.33 -2.97 -2.86
N LEU A 47 -1.59 -3.95 -2.37
CA LEU A 47 -1.93 -4.75 -1.21
C LEU A 47 -0.76 -4.62 -0.23
N VAL A 48 -1.09 -4.39 1.03
CA VAL A 48 -0.09 -4.39 2.12
C VAL A 48 -0.54 -5.43 3.13
N ASP A 49 0.22 -6.52 3.17
CA ASP A 49 0.02 -7.62 4.11
C ASP A 49 0.80 -7.34 5.40
N VAL A 50 0.12 -7.50 6.54
CA VAL A 50 0.71 -7.43 7.88
C VAL A 50 0.49 -8.79 8.54
N ASP A 51 1.54 -9.59 8.55
CA ASP A 51 1.53 -10.92 9.16
C ASP A 51 1.76 -10.87 10.68
N ASP A 52 1.68 -12.03 11.32
CA ASP A 52 1.98 -12.25 12.73
C ASP A 52 1.11 -11.45 13.72
N ILE A 53 -0.09 -11.04 13.28
CA ILE A 53 -1.07 -10.44 14.18
C ILE A 53 -1.49 -11.48 15.23
N PHE A 54 -1.46 -11.04 16.49
CA PHE A 54 -1.57 -11.84 17.72
C PHE A 54 -0.41 -12.81 17.98
N VAL A 55 0.63 -12.87 17.14
CA VAL A 55 1.78 -13.77 17.31
C VAL A 55 2.95 -13.00 17.94
N GLY A 56 3.93 -13.72 18.50
CA GLY A 56 5.17 -13.14 19.03
C GLY A 56 5.35 -13.32 20.54
N GLU A 57 6.56 -13.01 21.00
CA GLU A 57 6.90 -13.00 22.42
C GLU A 57 6.22 -11.83 23.14
N LYS A 58 6.06 -11.95 24.46
CA LYS A 58 5.55 -10.83 25.26
C LYS A 58 6.48 -9.63 25.12
N ARG A 59 5.91 -8.43 25.01
CA ARG A 59 6.55 -7.12 24.78
C ARG A 59 6.90 -6.78 23.33
N THR A 60 6.66 -7.69 22.37
CA THR A 60 6.86 -7.38 20.94
C THR A 60 5.54 -7.30 20.17
N ARG A 61 4.40 -7.50 20.84
CA ARG A 61 3.08 -7.47 20.20
C ARG A 61 2.56 -6.03 20.11
N LEU A 62 1.60 -5.82 19.22
CA LEU A 62 0.93 -4.53 19.08
C LEU A 62 0.24 -4.14 20.37
N LYS A 63 0.39 -2.88 20.74
CA LYS A 63 -0.36 -2.24 21.82
C LYS A 63 -1.48 -1.40 21.23
N LYS A 64 -2.35 -0.91 22.10
CA LYS A 64 -3.42 0.04 21.77
C LYS A 64 -2.93 1.19 20.85
N ASP A 65 -1.85 1.85 21.22
CA ASP A 65 -1.37 3.02 20.46
C ASP A 65 -0.85 2.64 19.07
N ASP A 66 -0.26 1.45 18.91
CA ASP A 66 0.15 0.93 17.61
C ASP A 66 -1.05 0.67 16.71
N VAL A 67 -2.13 0.09 17.26
CA VAL A 67 -3.37 -0.16 16.52
C VAL A 67 -4.03 1.16 16.09
N LEU A 68 -4.06 2.16 16.97
CA LEU A 68 -4.58 3.49 16.62
C LEU A 68 -3.74 4.16 15.52
N ALA A 69 -2.41 4.00 15.56
CA ALA A 69 -1.52 4.49 14.52
C ALA A 69 -1.72 3.77 13.18
N LEU A 70 -2.01 2.46 13.21
CA LEU A 70 -2.36 1.67 12.02
C LEU A 70 -3.65 2.18 11.39
N LEU A 71 -4.70 2.40 12.19
CA LEU A 71 -5.99 2.93 11.72
C LEU A 71 -5.84 4.35 11.12
N ALA A 72 -5.14 5.24 11.81
CA ALA A 72 -4.88 6.60 11.31
C ALA A 72 -4.07 6.57 10.00
N THR A 73 -3.12 5.65 9.88
CA THR A 73 -2.33 5.46 8.65
C THR A 73 -3.20 4.94 7.51
N GLN A 74 -4.07 3.96 7.78
CA GLN A 74 -5.02 3.44 6.80
C GLN A 74 -5.92 4.57 6.26
N GLN A 75 -6.52 5.37 7.15
CA GLN A 75 -7.36 6.51 6.76
C GLN A 75 -6.61 7.50 5.88
N ARG A 76 -5.36 7.83 6.24
CA ARG A 76 -4.52 8.70 5.41
C ARG A 76 -4.26 8.10 4.03
N ILE A 77 -3.96 6.80 3.93
CA ILE A 77 -3.71 6.16 2.64
C ILE A 77 -4.98 6.08 1.80
N GLN A 78 -6.15 5.85 2.41
CA GLN A 78 -7.45 5.84 1.74
C GLN A 78 -7.76 7.16 1.02
N THR A 79 -7.20 8.30 1.46
CA THR A 79 -7.34 9.59 0.75
C THR A 79 -6.63 9.61 -0.61
N MET A 80 -5.65 8.72 -0.82
CA MET A 80 -4.83 8.63 -2.03
C MET A 80 -5.11 7.36 -2.84
N VAL A 81 -5.51 6.27 -2.17
CA VAL A 81 -5.77 4.96 -2.76
C VAL A 81 -7.19 4.52 -2.39
N PRO A 82 -8.16 4.68 -3.31
CA PRO A 82 -9.55 4.31 -3.04
C PRO A 82 -9.70 2.85 -2.62
N GLY A 83 -10.42 2.61 -1.53
CA GLY A 83 -10.69 1.26 -1.01
C GLY A 83 -9.50 0.59 -0.31
N PHE A 84 -8.40 1.30 -0.05
CA PHE A 84 -7.25 0.74 0.64
C PHE A 84 -7.63 0.21 2.03
N LYS A 85 -7.21 -1.00 2.34
CA LYS A 85 -7.20 -1.58 3.69
C LYS A 85 -5.90 -2.35 3.88
N PHE A 86 -5.38 -2.36 5.11
CA PHE A 86 -4.35 -3.33 5.48
C PHE A 86 -4.97 -4.73 5.47
N ASN A 87 -4.24 -5.70 4.93
CA ASN A 87 -4.63 -7.09 4.99
C ASN A 87 -3.90 -7.75 6.16
N LEU A 88 -4.64 -8.08 7.22
CA LEU A 88 -4.08 -8.54 8.49
C LEU A 88 -4.10 -10.07 8.55
N GLY A 89 -2.92 -10.68 8.50
CA GLY A 89 -2.71 -12.11 8.72
C GLY A 89 -2.59 -12.40 10.21
N PHE A 90 -3.61 -13.02 10.80
CA PHE A 90 -3.64 -13.32 12.23
C PHE A 90 -3.70 -14.82 12.54
N SER A 91 -3.20 -15.19 13.72
CA SER A 91 -3.37 -16.53 14.27
C SER A 91 -4.18 -16.49 15.56
N GLY A 92 -5.46 -16.88 15.47
CA GLY A 92 -6.37 -16.88 16.62
C GLY A 92 -5.92 -17.76 17.79
N LYS A 93 -5.01 -18.73 17.55
CA LYS A 93 -4.37 -19.54 18.61
C LYS A 93 -3.66 -18.69 19.67
N TYR A 94 -3.16 -17.51 19.28
CA TYR A 94 -2.36 -16.65 20.15
C TYR A 94 -3.10 -15.40 20.61
N PHE A 95 -4.40 -15.30 20.36
CA PHE A 95 -5.24 -14.22 20.87
C PHE A 95 -5.13 -14.15 22.40
N HIS A 96 -4.87 -12.96 22.94
CA HIS A 96 -4.73 -12.72 24.39
C HIS A 96 -3.58 -13.46 25.10
N HIS A 97 -2.57 -13.92 24.37
CA HIS A 97 -1.37 -14.55 24.95
C HIS A 97 -0.30 -13.53 25.43
N GLY A 98 -0.54 -12.23 25.23
CA GLY A 98 0.35 -11.13 25.60
C GLY A 98 0.28 -10.71 27.07
N THR A 99 0.74 -9.49 27.33
CA THR A 99 0.48 -8.73 28.56
C THR A 99 -0.90 -8.08 28.51
N SER A 100 -1.40 -7.58 29.65
CA SER A 100 -2.71 -6.90 29.68
C SER A 100 -2.82 -5.71 28.71
N GLU A 101 -1.71 -4.99 28.48
CA GLU A 101 -1.65 -3.87 27.54
C GLU A 101 -1.68 -4.34 26.07
N GLU A 102 -0.99 -5.43 25.76
CA GLU A 102 -0.98 -6.04 24.42
C GLU A 102 -2.34 -6.69 24.10
N ASN A 103 -2.95 -7.36 25.08
CA ASN A 103 -4.28 -7.95 24.92
C ASN A 103 -5.35 -6.88 24.65
N LEU A 104 -5.22 -5.69 25.25
CA LEU A 104 -6.06 -4.54 24.89
C LEU A 104 -5.82 -4.08 23.45
N GLY A 105 -4.58 -4.18 22.95
CA GLY A 105 -4.27 -3.98 21.53
C GLY A 105 -5.01 -5.00 20.65
N ASP A 106 -4.96 -6.28 21.02
CA ASP A 106 -5.69 -7.35 20.32
C ASP A 106 -7.20 -7.05 20.25
N ASP A 107 -7.80 -6.61 21.36
CA ASP A 107 -9.22 -6.26 21.45
C ASP A 107 -9.59 -5.10 20.52
N ILE A 108 -8.83 -4.01 20.57
CA ILE A 108 -9.09 -2.82 19.75
C ILE A 108 -8.94 -3.16 18.27
N LEU A 109 -8.01 -4.03 17.91
CA LEU A 109 -7.83 -4.47 16.53
C LEU A 109 -9.08 -5.20 16.02
N LEU A 110 -9.70 -6.05 16.85
CA LEU A 110 -10.95 -6.77 16.51
C LEU A 110 -12.18 -5.86 16.50
N GLU A 111 -12.27 -4.88 17.40
CA GLU A 111 -13.36 -3.91 17.44
C GLU A 111 -13.45 -3.04 16.18
N ASN A 112 -12.34 -2.91 15.45
CA ASN A 112 -12.21 -2.08 14.25
C ASN A 112 -12.13 -2.91 12.95
N VAL A 113 -12.59 -4.17 12.97
CA VAL A 113 -12.73 -5.01 11.77
C VAL A 113 -14.05 -4.67 11.08
N ASP A 114 -13.99 -3.73 10.13
CA ASP A 114 -15.04 -3.45 9.14
C ASP A 114 -14.84 -4.26 7.85
#